data_AF-A0A520IS48-F1
#
_entry.id   AF-A0A520IS48-F1
#
_cell.length_a   1.000
_cell.length_b   1.000
_cell.length_c   1.000
_cell.angle_alpha   90.00
_cell.angle_beta   90.00
_cell.angle_gamma   90.00
#
_symmetry.space_group_name_H-M   'P 1'
#
loop_
_entity.id
_entity.type
_entity.pdbx_description
1 polymer ?
#
loop_
_entity_poly.entity_id
_entity_poly.type
_entity_poly.pdbx_seq_one_letter_code
_entity_poly.pdbx_strand_id
1 'polypeptide(L)'
;MTIASDLVAELDRLYRASVARLQSAMSAYIADGTVPDPASRSDGSFAYPEIRLIYKGGIDRPTPLRSFGRMVNPGEYRISVTKPAIFADYLTEQLTLL
;
A
#
# COMPACT_ATOMS: atom_id res chain seq x y z
N MET A 1 -16.13 -0.90 -11.40
CA MET A 1 -14.79 -0.86 -10.78
C MET A 1 -14.23 0.53 -10.98
N THR A 2 -13.67 1.13 -9.94
CA THR A 2 -12.99 2.43 -10.00
C THR A 2 -11.48 2.20 -9.92
N ILE A 3 -10.68 3.17 -10.39
CA ILE A 3 -9.21 3.11 -10.24
C ILE A 3 -8.81 2.90 -8.78
N ALA A 4 -9.55 3.50 -7.84
CA ALA A 4 -9.32 3.32 -6.41
C ALA A 4 -9.56 1.88 -5.94
N SER A 5 -10.66 1.23 -6.34
CA SER A 5 -10.94 -0.16 -5.95
C SER A 5 -9.91 -1.13 -6.51
N ASP A 6 -9.45 -0.88 -7.74
CA ASP A 6 -8.45 -1.74 -8.40
C ASP A 6 -7.07 -1.59 -7.75
N LEU A 7 -6.71 -0.36 -7.36
CA LEU A 7 -5.49 -0.11 -6.59
C LEU A 7 -5.51 -0.82 -5.24
N VAL A 8 -6.63 -0.76 -4.52
CA VAL A 8 -6.80 -1.45 -3.23
C VAL A 8 -6.69 -2.97 -3.38
N ALA A 9 -7.26 -3.54 -4.46
CA ALA A 9 -7.11 -4.96 -4.76
C ALA A 9 -5.64 -5.34 -5.02
N GLU A 10 -4.88 -4.50 -5.72
CA GLU A 10 -3.46 -4.74 -5.96
C GLU A 10 -2.61 -4.62 -4.67
N LEU A 11 -2.92 -3.64 -3.81
CA LEU A 11 -2.30 -3.56 -2.49
C LEU A 11 -2.53 -4.85 -1.70
N ASP A 12 -3.76 -5.38 -1.69
CA ASP A 12 -4.08 -6.61 -0.95
C ASP A 12 -3.32 -7.82 -1.52
N ARG A 13 -3.23 -7.92 -2.85
CA ARG A 13 -2.46 -8.98 -3.52
C ARG A 13 -0.98 -8.94 -3.11
N LEU A 14 -0.36 -7.76 -3.14
CA LEU A 14 1.04 -7.58 -2.75
C LEU A 14 1.26 -7.87 -1.26
N TYR A 15 0.37 -7.37 -0.39
CA TYR A 15 0.42 -7.60 1.04
C TYR A 15 0.34 -9.10 1.38
N ARG A 16 -0.66 -9.80 0.82
CA ARG A 16 -0.83 -11.24 1.03
C ARG A 16 0.37 -12.04 0.54
N ALA A 17 0.95 -11.66 -0.60
CA ALA A 17 2.14 -12.31 -1.12
C ALA A 17 3.35 -12.14 -0.17
N SER A 18 3.55 -10.94 0.38
CA SER A 18 4.63 -10.70 1.36
C SER A 18 4.41 -11.46 2.67
N VAL A 19 3.18 -11.48 3.19
CA VAL A 19 2.81 -12.24 4.39
C VAL A 19 3.03 -13.73 4.17
N ALA A 20 2.57 -14.28 3.05
CA ALA A 20 2.73 -15.70 2.73
C ALA A 20 4.21 -16.09 2.65
N ARG A 21 5.04 -15.29 1.95
CA ARG A 21 6.49 -15.54 1.88
C ARG A 21 7.14 -15.52 3.25
N LEU A 22 6.78 -14.56 4.11
CA LEU A 22 7.31 -14.49 5.47
C LEU A 22 6.87 -15.69 6.32
N GLN A 23 5.61 -16.12 6.21
CA GLN A 23 5.11 -17.30 6.90
C GLN A 23 5.85 -18.57 6.46
N SER A 24 6.02 -18.78 5.14
CA SER A 24 6.79 -19.91 4.61
C SER A 24 8.24 -19.90 5.09
N ALA A 25 8.90 -18.73 5.09
CA ALA A 25 10.24 -18.55 5.61
C ALA A 25 10.35 -18.93 7.10
N MET A 26 9.41 -18.47 7.93
CA MET A 26 9.37 -18.82 9.35
C MET A 26 9.13 -20.33 9.55
N SER A 27 8.22 -20.93 8.78
CA SER A 27 7.95 -22.36 8.85
C SER A 27 9.17 -23.20 8.50
N ALA A 28 9.91 -22.85 7.45
CA ALA A 28 11.14 -23.53 7.07
C ALA A 28 12.19 -23.43 8.19
N TYR A 29 12.40 -22.22 8.72
CA TYR A 29 13.35 -22.02 9.81
C TYR A 29 13.00 -22.83 11.08
N ILE A 30 11.72 -22.89 11.45
CA ILE A 30 11.26 -23.69 12.60
C ILE A 30 11.43 -25.19 12.34
N ALA A 31 11.19 -25.66 11.11
CA ALA A 31 11.22 -27.08 10.78
C ALA A 31 12.64 -27.65 10.73
N ASP A 32 13.58 -26.95 10.09
CA ASP A 32 14.92 -27.49 9.79
C ASP A 32 16.05 -26.45 9.90
N GLY A 33 15.77 -25.23 10.35
CA GLY A 33 16.77 -24.17 10.49
C GLY A 33 17.12 -23.45 9.19
N THR A 34 16.46 -23.76 8.06
CA THR A 34 16.67 -23.06 6.79
C THR A 34 16.34 -21.57 6.92
N VAL A 35 17.34 -20.73 6.64
CA VAL A 35 17.17 -19.27 6.63
C VAL A 35 16.80 -18.78 5.23
N PRO A 36 16.00 -17.70 5.10
CA PRO A 36 15.71 -17.11 3.80
C PRO A 36 16.97 -16.59 3.11
N ASP A 37 16.94 -16.54 1.78
CA ASP A 37 17.97 -15.88 0.98
C ASP A 37 18.16 -14.43 1.49
N PRO A 38 19.39 -13.99 1.80
CA PRO A 38 19.67 -12.61 2.16
C PRO A 38 19.09 -11.57 1.17
N ALA A 39 19.03 -11.88 -0.13
CA ALA A 39 18.45 -11.01 -1.15
C ALA A 39 16.95 -10.77 -0.95
N SER A 40 16.21 -11.74 -0.39
CA SER A 40 14.78 -11.60 -0.07
C SER A 40 14.49 -10.51 0.96
N ARG A 41 15.51 -10.04 1.70
CA ARG A 41 15.36 -8.93 2.64
C ARG A 41 15.37 -7.56 1.95
N SER A 42 15.98 -7.45 0.77
CA SER A 42 16.15 -6.19 0.04
C SER A 42 15.31 -6.09 -1.23
N ASP A 43 14.88 -7.21 -1.81
CA ASP A 43 14.08 -7.24 -3.05
C ASP A 43 12.58 -6.94 -2.85
N GLY A 44 12.15 -6.73 -1.61
CA GLY A 44 10.75 -6.48 -1.26
C GLY A 44 9.92 -7.73 -0.96
N SER A 45 10.52 -8.93 -0.92
CA SER A 45 9.81 -10.18 -0.65
C SER A 45 9.03 -10.15 0.67
N PHE A 46 9.52 -9.44 1.69
CA PHE A 46 8.84 -9.30 2.98
C PHE A 46 8.28 -7.90 3.23
N ALA A 47 8.31 -7.01 2.24
CA ALA A 47 7.94 -5.61 2.40
C ALA A 47 6.42 -5.40 2.36
N TYR A 48 5.96 -4.35 3.04
CA TYR A 48 4.61 -3.83 2.86
C TYR A 48 4.47 -3.21 1.46
N PRO A 49 3.28 -3.27 0.83
CA PRO A 49 2.99 -2.50 -0.37
C PRO A 49 2.99 -0.99 -0.06
N GLU A 50 3.23 -0.19 -1.08
CA GLU A 50 3.30 1.28 -0.98
C GLU A 50 2.30 1.93 -1.93
N ILE A 51 1.60 2.96 -1.46
CA ILE A 51 0.87 3.90 -2.32
C ILE A 51 1.80 5.07 -2.65
N ARG A 52 1.87 5.43 -3.93
CA ARG A 52 2.54 6.65 -4.40
C ARG A 52 1.54 7.56 -5.09
N LEU A 53 1.43 8.80 -4.60
CA LEU A 53 0.57 9.82 -5.18
C LEU A 53 1.41 11.03 -5.57
N ILE A 54 1.30 11.44 -6.83
CA ILE A 54 1.96 12.62 -7.37
C ILE A 54 0.92 13.71 -7.57
N TYR A 55 1.01 14.78 -6.78
CA TYR A 55 0.14 15.94 -6.91
C TYR A 55 0.90 17.09 -7.57
N LYS A 56 0.46 17.49 -8.76
CA LYS A 56 1.10 18.57 -9.55
C LYS A 56 0.78 19.98 -9.06
N GLY A 57 -0.16 20.14 -8.13
CA GLY A 57 -0.72 21.44 -7.79
C GLY A 57 -1.73 21.94 -8.83
N GLY A 58 -2.33 23.11 -8.59
CA GLY A 58 -3.28 23.76 -9.50
C GLY A 58 -4.16 24.77 -8.77
N ILE A 59 -4.48 25.88 -9.45
CA ILE A 59 -5.21 27.02 -8.89
C ILE A 59 -6.73 26.79 -8.91
N ASP A 60 -7.22 25.87 -9.75
CA ASP A 60 -8.64 25.73 -10.11
C ASP A 60 -9.43 24.65 -9.35
N ARG A 61 -8.88 24.05 -8.29
CA ARG A 61 -9.70 23.13 -7.46
C ARG A 61 -10.37 23.93 -6.35
N PRO A 62 -11.69 24.20 -6.41
CA PRO A 62 -12.39 24.84 -5.31
C PRO A 62 -12.11 24.04 -4.04
N THR A 63 -11.74 24.74 -2.97
CA THR A 63 -11.45 24.09 -1.69
C THR A 63 -12.68 23.31 -1.27
N PRO A 64 -12.59 21.97 -1.14
CA PRO A 64 -13.72 21.18 -0.70
C PRO A 64 -14.19 21.66 0.68
N LEU A 65 -15.50 21.70 0.90
CA LEU A 65 -16.08 22.03 2.23
C LEU A 65 -15.77 20.95 3.30
N ARG A 66 -15.17 19.83 2.90
CA ARG A 66 -14.81 18.72 3.79
C ARG A 66 -13.46 19.00 4.47
N SER A 67 -13.29 18.50 5.69
CA SER A 67 -12.08 18.70 6.49
C SER A 67 -10.89 17.81 6.11
N PHE A 68 -11.07 16.85 5.18
CA PHE A 68 -10.06 15.85 4.78
C PHE A 68 -10.00 15.62 3.25
N GLY A 69 -9.15 14.69 2.79
CA GLY A 69 -9.02 14.37 1.36
C GLY A 69 -8.60 15.57 0.52
N ARG A 70 -7.66 16.39 1.02
CA ARG A 70 -7.13 17.57 0.33
C ARG A 70 -5.62 17.52 0.27
N MET A 71 -5.08 17.81 -0.91
CA MET A 71 -3.65 17.99 -1.15
C MET A 71 -3.33 19.48 -1.14
N VAL A 72 -2.47 19.93 -0.23
CA VAL A 72 -2.16 21.36 -0.05
C VAL A 72 -0.97 21.78 -0.92
N ASN A 73 0.13 21.05 -0.82
CA ASN A 73 1.37 21.38 -1.53
C ASN A 73 1.58 20.40 -2.69
N PRO A 74 2.00 20.88 -3.88
CA PRO A 74 2.44 19.97 -4.92
C PRO A 74 3.62 19.12 -4.42
N GLY A 75 3.67 17.87 -4.83
CA GLY A 75 4.72 16.95 -4.42
C GLY A 75 4.32 15.48 -4.50
N GLU A 76 5.22 14.65 -4.00
CA GLU A 76 5.03 13.21 -3.90
C GLU A 76 4.67 12.82 -2.48
N TYR A 77 3.60 12.06 -2.35
CA TYR A 77 3.10 11.53 -1.09
C TYR A 77 3.18 10.02 -1.15
N ARG A 78 3.85 9.42 -0.16
CA ARG A 78 4.10 7.99 -0.11
C ARG A 78 3.76 7.45 1.27
N ILE A 79 3.07 6.31 1.30
CA ILE A 79 2.76 5.60 2.54
C ILE A 79 2.90 4.09 2.30
N SER A 80 3.43 3.38 3.28
CA SER A 80 3.30 1.92 3.34
C SER A 80 1.91 1.55 3.87
N VAL A 81 1.37 0.43 3.37
CA VAL A 81 0.01 -0.02 3.71
C VAL A 81 0.06 -1.43 4.29
N THR A 82 -0.62 -1.62 5.42
CA THR A 82 -0.85 -2.93 6.03
C THR A 82 -2.34 -3.28 5.98
N LYS A 83 -2.65 -4.58 5.92
CA LYS A 83 -4.01 -5.12 5.93
C LYS A 83 -4.97 -4.40 4.95
N PRO A 84 -4.66 -4.34 3.63
CA PRO A 84 -5.47 -3.57 2.68
C PRO A 84 -6.94 -4.03 2.63
N ALA A 85 -7.21 -5.33 2.72
CA ALA A 85 -8.58 -5.84 2.82
C ALA A 85 -9.38 -5.31 4.03
N ILE A 86 -8.74 -5.10 5.19
CA ILE A 86 -9.43 -4.56 6.39
C ILE A 86 -9.77 -3.08 6.21
N PHE A 87 -8.91 -2.33 5.52
CA PHE A 87 -9.09 -0.90 5.26
C PHE A 87 -9.66 -0.62 3.87
N ALA A 88 -10.23 -1.62 3.19
CA ALA A 88 -10.55 -1.52 1.77
C ALA A 88 -11.52 -0.38 1.47
N ASP A 89 -12.59 -0.26 2.27
CA ASP A 89 -13.59 0.80 2.10
C ASP A 89 -12.98 2.18 2.35
N TYR A 90 -12.21 2.33 3.44
CA TYR A 90 -11.52 3.58 3.78
C TYR A 90 -10.54 4.02 2.68
N LEU A 91 -9.67 3.10 2.22
CA LEU A 91 -8.68 3.41 1.19
C LEU A 91 -9.37 3.76 -0.13
N THR A 92 -10.43 3.04 -0.50
CA THR A 92 -11.20 3.30 -1.71
C THR A 92 -11.85 4.68 -1.65
N GLU A 93 -12.48 5.03 -0.53
CA GLU A 93 -13.08 6.34 -0.32
C GLU A 93 -12.02 7.45 -0.42
N GLN A 94 -10.95 7.37 0.37
CA GLN A 94 -9.94 8.43 0.41
C GLN A 94 -9.27 8.62 -0.95
N LEU A 95 -8.90 7.55 -1.64
CA LEU A 95 -8.30 7.62 -2.98
C LEU A 95 -9.27 8.17 -4.03
N THR A 96 -10.58 7.95 -3.87
CA THR A 96 -11.60 8.52 -4.76
C THR A 96 -11.77 10.03 -4.54
N LEU A 97 -11.53 10.53 -3.33
CA LEU A 97 -11.63 11.96 -3.00
C LEU A 97 -10.46 12.80 -3.52
N LEU A 98 -9.30 12.17 -3.72
CA LEU A 98 -8.07 12.81 -4.18
C LEU A 98 -8.08 12.99 -5.70
#